data_AF-A0A2S6SDY9-F1
#
_entry.id   AF-A0A2S6SDY9-F1
#
_cell.length_a   1.000
_cell.length_b   1.000
_cell.length_c   1.000
_cell.angle_alpha   90.00
_cell.angle_beta   90.00
_cell.angle_gamma   90.00
#
_symmetry.space_group_name_H-M   'P 1'
#
loop_
_entity.id
_entity.type
_entity.pdbx_description
1 polymer ?
#
loop_
_entity_poly.entity_id
_entity_poly.type
_entity_poly.pdbx_seq_one_letter_code
_entity_poly.pdbx_strand_id
1 'polypeptide(L)'
;MFRVIIILLSILVFPVSTKSQEDKNVYKYLNLFGEAFEKIKNNYVEEVPVKKLIESAIEGMLGSLDPHSTFLNDEELNELKVQTKGEFGGLGIEVTLENGFVKVISPIDDTPASKAGIKSGDLITHLDDEPVLGMTLSEAVSIMRGKVGSKIKLTVNRNDNETLQIDITRAVIQLKAVKARLENNIGYIRVSSFNQKVDTQIVEAIKKFKKNETVLGYILDLRNNPGGLLDQAVSVTDIFLEKGEIVSTRGRNKKEGSRYNA
;
A
#
# COMPACT_ATOMS: atom_id res chain seq x y z
N MET A 1 -88.73 -4.78 22.17
CA MET A 1 -87.45 -5.50 22.23
C MET A 1 -86.38 -4.59 21.60
N PHE A 2 -85.79 -3.67 22.38
CA PHE A 2 -84.79 -2.73 21.88
C PHE A 2 -83.39 -3.34 22.06
N ARG A 3 -82.68 -3.60 20.95
CA ARG A 3 -81.29 -4.05 20.97
C ARG A 3 -80.36 -2.83 20.95
N VAL A 4 -79.66 -2.61 22.06
CA VAL A 4 -78.56 -1.65 22.16
C VAL A 4 -77.34 -2.25 21.48
N ILE A 5 -76.82 -1.60 20.44
CA ILE A 5 -75.57 -1.97 19.77
C ILE A 5 -74.46 -1.16 20.45
N ILE A 6 -73.61 -1.83 21.23
CA ILE A 6 -72.38 -1.27 21.78
C ILE A 6 -71.31 -1.34 20.66
N ILE A 7 -70.92 -0.19 20.13
CA ILE A 7 -69.78 -0.09 19.22
C ILE A 7 -68.51 -0.05 20.08
N LEU A 8 -67.78 -1.17 20.10
CA LEU A 8 -66.43 -1.23 20.67
C LEU A 8 -65.48 -0.49 19.71
N LEU A 9 -65.01 0.69 20.12
CA LEU A 9 -64.00 1.44 19.38
C LEU A 9 -62.63 0.80 19.64
N SER A 10 -62.17 -0.06 18.74
CA SER A 10 -60.81 -0.62 18.78
C SER A 10 -59.81 0.46 18.36
N ILE A 11 -59.04 0.97 19.33
CA ILE A 11 -57.91 1.85 19.06
C ILE A 11 -56.81 1.02 18.41
N LEU A 12 -56.64 1.14 17.08
CA LEU A 12 -55.47 0.64 16.38
C LEU A 12 -54.25 1.48 16.82
N VAL A 13 -53.43 0.93 17.70
CA VAL A 13 -52.11 1.47 18.00
C VAL A 13 -51.19 1.13 16.83
N PHE A 14 -51.01 2.07 15.91
CA PHE A 14 -49.97 1.95 14.90
C PHE A 14 -48.60 2.03 15.59
N PRO A 15 -47.65 1.11 15.31
CA PRO A 15 -46.31 1.24 15.84
C PRO A 15 -45.66 2.48 15.23
N VAL A 16 -45.50 3.53 16.05
CA VAL A 16 -44.73 4.71 15.69
C VAL A 16 -43.30 4.25 15.35
N SER A 17 -42.88 4.56 14.14
CA SER A 17 -41.63 4.12 13.54
C SER A 17 -40.42 4.57 14.38
N THR A 18 -39.71 3.62 14.99
CA THR A 18 -38.51 3.83 15.83
C THR A 18 -37.35 4.48 15.08
N LYS A 19 -37.36 4.44 13.74
CA LYS A 19 -36.33 5.03 12.86
C LYS A 19 -36.18 6.56 13.02
N SER A 20 -37.28 7.25 13.33
CA SER A 20 -37.31 8.72 13.47
C SER A 20 -36.52 9.26 14.68
N GLN A 21 -36.34 8.48 15.75
CA GLN A 21 -35.60 8.93 16.93
C GLN A 21 -34.09 8.78 16.75
N GLU A 22 -33.66 7.71 16.09
CA GLU A 22 -32.26 7.43 15.78
C GLU A 22 -31.71 8.49 14.82
N ASP A 23 -32.46 8.83 13.78
CA ASP A 23 -32.10 9.90 12.83
C ASP A 23 -31.95 11.27 13.53
N LYS A 24 -32.84 11.62 14.47
CA LYS A 24 -32.73 12.87 15.26
C LYS A 24 -31.46 12.91 16.12
N ASN A 25 -31.04 11.76 16.64
CA ASN A 25 -29.81 11.66 17.43
C ASN A 25 -28.56 11.82 16.55
N VAL A 26 -28.57 11.28 15.32
CA VAL A 26 -27.45 11.44 14.38
C VAL A 26 -27.16 12.93 14.13
N TYR A 27 -28.17 13.73 13.79
CA TYR A 27 -27.97 15.18 13.55
C TYR A 27 -27.45 15.92 14.78
N LYS A 28 -27.89 15.53 15.99
CA LYS A 28 -27.37 16.10 17.24
C LYS A 28 -25.87 15.80 17.42
N TYR A 29 -25.43 14.57 17.13
CA TYR A 29 -24.02 14.20 17.23
C TYR A 29 -23.17 14.84 16.13
N LEU A 30 -23.70 14.99 14.91
CA LEU A 30 -23.02 15.71 13.83
C LEU A 30 -22.83 17.20 14.18
N ASN A 31 -23.83 17.83 14.78
CA ASN A 31 -23.69 19.21 15.27
C ASN A 31 -22.62 19.32 16.37
N LEU A 32 -22.64 18.42 17.35
CA LEU A 32 -21.62 18.38 18.41
C LEU A 32 -20.21 18.20 17.83
N PHE A 33 -20.05 17.31 16.84
CA PHE A 33 -18.78 17.11 16.14
C PHE A 33 -18.33 18.38 15.41
N GLY A 34 -19.24 19.05 14.68
CA GLY A 34 -18.96 20.31 13.99
C GLY A 34 -18.57 21.43 14.95
N GLU A 35 -19.25 21.56 16.09
CA GLU A 35 -18.90 22.54 17.13
C GLU A 35 -17.50 22.28 17.72
N ALA A 36 -17.15 21.02 17.99
CA ALA A 36 -15.83 20.64 18.47
C ALA A 36 -14.76 20.95 17.42
N PHE A 37 -15.00 20.60 16.16
CA PHE A 37 -14.11 20.88 15.04
C PHE A 37 -13.83 22.38 14.88
N GLU A 38 -14.88 23.23 14.87
CA GLU A 38 -14.72 24.69 14.77
C GLU A 38 -13.99 25.27 15.97
N LYS A 39 -14.27 24.78 17.20
CA LYS A 39 -13.55 25.23 18.39
C LYS A 39 -12.06 24.91 18.32
N ILE A 40 -11.68 23.72 17.84
CA ILE A 40 -10.28 23.34 17.68
C ILE A 40 -9.62 24.21 16.63
N LYS A 41 -10.22 24.29 15.43
CA LYS A 41 -9.69 25.06 14.29
C LYS A 41 -9.43 26.53 14.65
N ASN A 42 -10.33 27.16 15.41
CA ASN A 42 -10.27 28.60 15.66
C ASN A 42 -9.54 29.00 16.97
N ASN A 43 -9.36 28.07 17.92
CA ASN A 43 -8.80 28.40 19.25
C ASN A 43 -7.57 27.58 19.65
N TYR A 44 -7.11 26.63 18.82
CA TYR A 44 -5.85 25.94 19.10
C TYR A 44 -4.67 26.90 19.00
N VAL A 45 -3.63 26.64 19.78
CA VAL A 45 -2.46 27.54 19.92
C VAL A 45 -1.70 27.72 18.60
N GLU A 46 -1.76 26.73 17.72
CA GLU A 46 -1.14 26.72 16.40
C GLU A 46 -2.19 26.54 15.31
N GLU A 47 -1.90 27.04 14.11
CA GLU A 47 -2.75 26.76 12.96
C GLU A 47 -2.58 25.31 12.51
N VAL A 48 -3.69 24.57 12.42
CA VAL A 48 -3.69 23.17 11.97
C VAL A 48 -4.40 23.08 10.62
N PRO A 49 -3.79 22.44 9.60
CA PRO A 49 -4.44 22.24 8.32
C PRO A 49 -5.76 21.47 8.46
N VAL A 50 -6.83 21.99 7.83
CA VAL A 50 -8.16 21.37 7.83
C VAL A 50 -8.13 19.90 7.40
N LYS A 51 -7.35 19.58 6.36
CA LYS A 51 -7.15 18.20 5.89
C LYS A 51 -6.69 17.28 7.02
N LYS A 52 -5.64 17.69 7.75
CA LYS A 52 -5.08 16.92 8.87
C LYS A 52 -6.10 16.69 9.98
N LEU A 53 -6.88 17.71 10.34
CA LEU A 53 -7.95 17.57 11.36
C LEU A 53 -9.01 16.55 10.95
N ILE A 54 -9.43 16.57 9.68
CA ILE A 54 -10.42 15.62 9.15
C ILE A 54 -9.85 14.20 9.12
N GLU A 55 -8.64 14.02 8.59
CA GLU A 55 -7.97 12.71 8.52
C GLU A 55 -7.80 12.11 9.92
N SER A 56 -7.30 12.88 10.89
CA SER A 56 -7.17 12.43 12.28
C SER A 56 -8.51 12.09 12.94
N ALA A 57 -9.59 12.78 12.60
CA ALA A 57 -10.93 12.44 13.09
C ALA A 57 -11.41 11.09 12.54
N ILE A 58 -11.17 10.82 11.24
CA ILE A 58 -11.50 9.53 10.61
C ILE A 58 -10.67 8.41 11.24
N GLU A 59 -9.36 8.60 11.39
CA GLU A 59 -8.45 7.66 12.05
C GLU A 59 -8.91 7.33 13.48
N GLY A 60 -9.29 8.33 14.26
CA GLY A 60 -9.80 8.14 15.62
C GLY A 60 -11.09 7.31 15.67
N MET A 61 -12.00 7.53 14.71
CA MET A 61 -13.21 6.70 14.60
C MET A 61 -12.88 5.25 14.24
N LEU A 62 -12.00 5.02 13.27
CA LEU A 62 -11.65 3.67 12.80
C LEU A 62 -10.84 2.90 13.85
N GLY A 63 -9.90 3.55 14.53
CA GLY A 63 -9.12 2.94 15.61
C GLY A 63 -9.96 2.50 16.82
N SER A 64 -11.19 3.02 16.95
CA SER A 64 -12.13 2.55 17.98
C SER A 64 -12.86 1.25 17.61
N LEU A 65 -12.79 0.81 16.35
CA LEU A 65 -13.47 -0.39 15.88
C LEU A 65 -12.64 -1.64 16.15
N ASP A 66 -11.41 -1.67 15.63
CA ASP A 66 -10.45 -2.76 15.81
C ASP A 66 -9.02 -2.32 15.41
N PRO A 67 -7.96 -3.09 15.75
CA PRO A 67 -6.57 -2.73 15.47
C PRO A 67 -6.14 -2.75 13.99
N HIS A 68 -6.99 -3.23 13.08
CA HIS A 68 -6.72 -3.39 11.65
C HIS A 68 -7.56 -2.46 10.75
N SER A 69 -8.60 -1.85 11.31
CA SER A 69 -9.38 -0.81 10.67
C SER A 69 -8.58 0.49 10.63
N THR A 70 -8.13 0.89 9.44
CA THR A 70 -7.34 2.12 9.24
C THR A 70 -7.91 2.96 8.10
N PHE A 71 -7.72 4.27 8.20
CA PHE A 71 -7.83 5.17 7.06
C PHE A 71 -6.53 5.07 6.25
N LEU A 72 -6.63 5.28 4.94
CA LEU A 72 -5.47 5.44 4.07
C LEU A 72 -5.60 6.79 3.39
N ASN A 73 -4.70 7.70 3.72
CA ASN A 73 -4.58 8.95 2.98
C ASN A 73 -3.99 8.69 1.57
N ASP A 74 -3.90 9.74 0.75
CA ASP A 74 -3.45 9.61 -0.64
C ASP A 74 -2.03 9.01 -0.76
N GLU A 75 -1.12 9.37 0.16
CA GLU A 75 0.26 8.89 0.17
C GLU A 75 0.30 7.41 0.53
N GLU A 76 -0.31 7.03 1.65
CA GLU A 76 -0.40 5.64 2.13
C GLU A 76 -1.09 4.72 1.12
N LEU A 77 -2.17 5.20 0.49
CA LEU A 77 -2.86 4.44 -0.56
C LEU A 77 -1.96 4.22 -1.78
N ASN A 78 -1.15 5.21 -2.15
CA ASN A 78 -0.22 5.07 -3.27
C ASN A 78 0.93 4.10 -2.92
N GLU A 79 1.43 4.13 -1.70
CA GLU A 79 2.42 3.16 -1.23
C GLU A 79 1.88 1.73 -1.23
N LEU A 80 0.66 1.53 -0.70
CA LEU A 80 -0.01 0.23 -0.74
C LEU A 80 -0.19 -0.27 -2.18
N LYS A 81 -0.55 0.61 -3.13
CA LYS A 81 -0.63 0.26 -4.56
C LYS A 81 0.72 -0.16 -5.13
N VAL A 82 1.81 0.53 -4.77
CA VAL A 82 3.16 0.14 -5.22
C VAL A 82 3.56 -1.23 -4.67
N GLN A 83 3.33 -1.46 -3.38
CA GLN A 83 3.62 -2.75 -2.74
C GLN A 83 2.84 -3.90 -3.38
N THR A 84 1.53 -3.72 -3.58
CA THR A 84 0.65 -4.76 -4.13
C THR A 84 0.87 -5.01 -5.62
N LYS A 85 1.10 -3.96 -6.43
CA LYS A 85 1.46 -4.12 -7.84
C LYS A 85 2.86 -4.71 -8.02
N GLY A 86 3.75 -4.47 -7.06
CA GLY A 86 5.16 -4.86 -7.17
C GLY A 86 5.93 -4.03 -8.19
N GLU A 87 5.41 -2.87 -8.60
CA GLU A 87 6.06 -1.99 -9.55
C GLU A 87 5.67 -0.53 -9.32
N PHE A 88 6.56 0.39 -9.69
CA PHE A 88 6.31 1.83 -9.63
C PHE A 88 7.02 2.57 -10.76
N GLY A 89 6.53 3.77 -11.11
CA GLY A 89 7.22 4.67 -12.03
C GLY A 89 8.32 5.45 -11.32
N GLY A 90 9.57 5.32 -11.76
CA GLY A 90 10.69 6.02 -11.14
C GLY A 90 12.03 5.75 -11.81
N LEU A 91 13.10 6.02 -11.06
CA LEU A 91 14.48 5.97 -11.56
C LEU A 91 15.19 4.64 -11.23
N GLY A 92 14.75 3.96 -10.16
CA GLY A 92 15.38 2.74 -9.66
C GLY A 92 16.62 3.00 -8.81
N ILE A 93 16.50 3.91 -7.83
CA ILE A 93 17.58 4.28 -6.92
C ILE A 93 17.10 4.07 -5.49
N GLU A 94 17.95 3.46 -4.67
CA GLU A 94 17.79 3.44 -3.21
C GLU A 94 18.55 4.63 -2.62
N VAL A 95 17.85 5.44 -1.82
CA VAL A 95 18.37 6.69 -1.27
C VAL A 95 18.10 6.80 0.22
N THR A 96 18.92 7.59 0.90
CA THR A 96 18.72 8.03 2.28
C THR A 96 19.01 9.52 2.40
N LEU A 97 18.58 10.14 3.50
CA LEU A 97 19.01 11.49 3.83
C LEU A 97 20.33 11.42 4.64
N GLU A 98 21.31 12.24 4.26
CA GLU A 98 22.58 12.39 4.99
C GLU A 98 22.99 13.86 4.96
N ASN A 99 23.14 14.49 6.13
CA ASN A 99 23.52 15.90 6.29
C ASN A 99 22.68 16.89 5.47
N GLY A 100 21.38 16.61 5.30
CA GLY A 100 20.45 17.45 4.52
C GLY A 100 20.50 17.25 3.01
N PHE A 101 21.33 16.32 2.52
CA PHE A 101 21.36 15.90 1.12
C PHE A 101 20.75 14.51 0.95
N VAL A 102 20.32 14.20 -0.27
CA VAL A 102 19.81 12.87 -0.63
C VAL A 102 20.98 12.03 -1.12
N LYS A 103 21.45 11.09 -0.30
CA LYS A 103 22.55 10.19 -0.61
C LYS A 103 22.05 8.92 -1.29
N VAL A 104 22.72 8.53 -2.36
CA VAL A 104 22.48 7.26 -3.03
C VAL A 104 23.12 6.13 -2.24
N ILE A 105 22.29 5.21 -1.74
CA ILE A 105 22.78 3.94 -1.16
C ILE A 105 23.23 3.04 -2.30
N SER A 106 22.34 2.75 -3.25
CA SER A 106 22.66 1.94 -4.42
C SER A 106 21.71 2.20 -5.59
N PRO A 107 22.19 2.20 -6.84
CA PRO A 107 21.31 2.04 -7.99
C PRO A 107 20.82 0.60 -8.06
N ILE A 108 19.55 0.40 -8.45
CA ILE A 108 19.01 -0.93 -8.69
C ILE A 108 19.50 -1.41 -10.06
N ASP A 109 19.99 -2.64 -10.15
CA ASP A 109 20.47 -3.22 -11.40
C ASP A 109 19.41 -3.17 -12.51
N ASP A 110 19.87 -2.97 -13.75
CA ASP A 110 19.06 -2.90 -14.98
C ASP A 110 18.05 -1.74 -15.05
N THR A 111 18.02 -0.86 -14.05
CA THR A 111 17.13 0.31 -14.02
C THR A 111 17.70 1.53 -14.75
N PRO A 112 16.87 2.56 -15.08
CA PRO A 112 17.35 3.77 -15.72
C PRO A 112 18.51 4.45 -15.00
N ALA A 113 18.50 4.48 -13.66
CA ALA A 113 19.57 5.13 -12.90
C ALA A 113 20.90 4.39 -12.97
N SER A 114 20.89 3.06 -12.89
CA SER A 114 22.09 2.24 -13.10
C SER A 114 22.66 2.48 -14.51
N LYS A 115 21.80 2.49 -15.53
CA LYS A 115 22.20 2.76 -16.93
C LYS A 115 22.68 4.20 -17.16
N ALA A 116 22.17 5.17 -16.40
CA ALA A 116 22.59 6.56 -16.44
C ALA A 116 23.91 6.82 -15.69
N GLY A 117 24.48 5.80 -15.05
CA GLY A 117 25.78 5.88 -14.39
C GLY A 117 25.74 6.48 -12.99
N ILE A 118 24.58 6.48 -12.33
CA ILE A 118 24.47 6.77 -10.89
C ILE A 118 25.23 5.71 -10.10
N LYS A 119 25.94 6.13 -9.05
CA LYS A 119 26.78 5.25 -8.21
C LYS A 119 26.40 5.38 -6.74
N SER A 120 26.71 4.33 -5.98
CA SER A 120 26.65 4.37 -4.52
C SER A 120 27.55 5.50 -4.00
N GLY A 121 27.04 6.26 -3.03
CA GLY A 121 27.74 7.41 -2.45
C GLY A 121 27.52 8.74 -3.16
N ASP A 122 26.88 8.76 -4.34
CA ASP A 122 26.51 10.03 -4.99
C ASP A 122 25.57 10.84 -4.07
N LEU A 123 25.84 12.13 -3.93
CA LEU A 123 24.97 13.07 -3.19
C LEU A 123 24.13 13.87 -4.19
N ILE A 124 22.84 13.60 -4.25
CA ILE A 124 21.90 14.37 -5.05
C ILE A 124 21.69 15.71 -4.35
N THR A 125 21.96 16.79 -5.07
CA THR A 125 21.85 18.17 -4.59
C THR A 125 20.66 18.91 -5.19
N HIS A 126 20.27 18.56 -6.42
CA HIS A 126 19.12 19.18 -7.10
C HIS A 126 18.31 18.16 -7.89
N LEU A 127 17.00 18.41 -7.97
CA LEU A 127 16.01 17.68 -8.77
C LEU A 127 15.32 18.70 -9.69
N ASP A 128 15.51 18.57 -11.02
CA ASP A 128 14.96 19.53 -12.00
C ASP A 128 15.30 21.01 -11.67
N ASP A 129 16.56 21.26 -11.29
CA ASP A 129 17.10 22.56 -10.84
C ASP A 129 16.65 23.04 -9.46
N GLU A 130 15.69 22.38 -8.81
CA GLU A 130 15.29 22.70 -7.45
C GLU A 130 16.24 22.05 -6.42
N PRO A 131 16.76 22.80 -5.43
CA PRO A 131 17.67 22.26 -4.42
C PRO A 131 16.93 21.30 -3.48
N VAL A 132 17.56 20.17 -3.15
CA VAL A 132 16.98 19.21 -2.20
C VAL A 132 17.12 19.64 -0.74
N LEU A 133 17.94 20.65 -0.46
CA LEU A 133 18.19 21.12 0.90
C LEU A 133 16.91 21.71 1.49
N GLY A 134 16.48 21.18 2.63
CA GLY A 134 15.23 21.56 3.28
C GLY A 134 14.03 20.68 2.90
N MET A 135 14.16 19.82 1.88
CA MET A 135 13.18 18.78 1.61
C MET A 135 13.33 17.62 2.59
N THR A 136 12.20 17.00 2.93
CA THR A 136 12.16 15.68 3.54
C THR A 136 12.55 14.61 2.52
N LEU A 137 12.95 13.44 3.01
CA LEU A 137 13.24 12.30 2.14
C LEU A 137 12.01 11.89 1.31
N SER A 138 10.79 11.95 1.89
CA SER A 138 9.56 11.59 1.16
C SER A 138 9.30 12.55 0.01
N GLU A 139 9.47 13.86 0.22
CA GLU A 139 9.30 14.86 -0.86
C GLU A 139 10.27 14.63 -2.00
N ALA A 140 11.56 14.41 -1.72
CA ALA A 140 12.55 14.11 -2.74
C ALA A 140 12.22 12.82 -3.50
N VAL A 141 11.79 11.77 -2.81
CA VAL A 141 11.36 10.50 -3.42
C VAL A 141 10.12 10.70 -4.29
N SER A 142 9.17 11.50 -3.85
CA SER A 142 7.95 11.83 -4.61
C SER A 142 8.28 12.53 -5.93
N ILE A 143 9.23 13.48 -5.91
CA ILE A 143 9.73 14.17 -7.12
C ILE A 143 10.49 13.21 -8.04
N MET A 144 11.32 12.33 -7.50
CA MET A 144 12.06 11.32 -8.30
C MET A 144 11.12 10.28 -8.91
N ARG A 145 10.03 9.94 -8.23
CA ARG A 145 8.90 9.18 -8.80
C ARG A 145 8.16 10.04 -9.83
N GLY A 146 7.32 9.41 -10.62
CA GLY A 146 6.51 10.15 -11.58
C GLY A 146 6.05 9.31 -12.76
N LYS A 147 5.47 10.00 -13.74
CA LYS A 147 4.91 9.35 -14.93
C LYS A 147 6.02 8.64 -15.71
N VAL A 148 5.79 7.38 -16.04
CA VAL A 148 6.68 6.60 -16.91
C VAL A 148 6.88 7.32 -18.25
N GLY A 149 8.13 7.40 -18.70
CA GLY A 149 8.53 8.09 -19.92
C GLY A 149 8.84 9.59 -19.75
N SER A 150 8.52 10.20 -18.60
CA SER A 150 8.98 11.58 -18.33
C SER A 150 10.46 11.60 -17.94
N LYS A 151 11.12 12.73 -18.17
CA LYS A 151 12.51 12.95 -17.78
C LYS A 151 12.61 13.70 -16.46
N ILE A 152 13.72 13.52 -15.77
CA ILE A 152 14.16 14.32 -14.62
C ILE A 152 15.66 14.53 -14.74
N LYS A 153 16.11 15.73 -14.42
CA LYS A 153 17.52 16.08 -14.33
C LYS A 153 17.96 15.98 -12.87
N LEU A 154 18.95 15.13 -12.60
CA LEU A 154 19.60 15.06 -11.30
C LEU A 154 20.93 15.82 -11.35
N THR A 155 21.17 16.69 -10.36
CA THR A 155 22.51 17.23 -10.10
C THR A 155 23.12 16.46 -8.93
N VAL A 156 24.20 15.73 -9.18
CA VAL A 156 24.87 14.88 -8.19
C VAL A 156 26.30 15.33 -7.95
N ASN A 157 26.71 15.32 -6.68
CA ASN A 157 28.10 15.45 -6.28
C ASN A 157 28.67 14.06 -6.03
N ARG A 158 29.69 13.70 -6.80
CA ARG A 158 30.43 12.46 -6.70
C ARG A 158 31.78 12.76 -6.08
N ASN A 159 31.88 12.52 -4.77
CA ASN A 159 33.00 12.99 -3.95
C ASN A 159 33.11 14.54 -3.98
N ASP A 160 34.20 15.09 -3.44
CA ASP A 160 34.34 16.54 -3.22
C ASP A 160 34.61 17.37 -4.49
N ASN A 161 34.94 16.73 -5.63
CA ASN A 161 35.49 17.43 -6.80
C ASN A 161 34.71 17.22 -8.11
N GLU A 162 33.66 16.40 -8.12
CA GLU A 162 32.94 16.07 -9.36
C GLU A 162 31.44 16.33 -9.19
N THR A 163 30.94 17.36 -9.88
CA THR A 163 29.50 17.62 -10.00
C THR A 163 29.04 17.18 -11.38
N LEU A 164 28.04 16.29 -11.43
CA LEU A 164 27.48 15.74 -12.65
C LEU A 164 26.01 16.12 -12.77
N GLN A 165 25.59 16.47 -13.99
CA GLN A 165 24.18 16.59 -14.34
C GLN A 165 23.79 15.39 -15.19
N ILE A 166 22.77 14.66 -14.75
CA ILE A 166 22.36 13.39 -15.33
C ILE A 166 20.86 13.43 -15.62
N ASP A 167 20.50 13.40 -16.90
CA ASP A 167 19.12 13.25 -17.33
C ASP A 167 18.71 11.77 -17.31
N ILE A 168 17.65 11.47 -16.56
CA ILE A 168 17.13 10.11 -16.43
C ILE A 168 15.68 10.08 -16.89
N THR A 169 15.34 9.12 -17.75
CA THR A 169 13.95 8.86 -18.15
C THR A 169 13.33 7.87 -17.19
N ARG A 170 12.22 8.24 -16.54
CA ARG A 170 11.49 7.37 -15.62
C ARG A 170 10.98 6.13 -16.35
N ALA A 171 11.15 4.97 -15.75
CA ALA A 171 10.64 3.70 -16.26
C ALA A 171 9.79 2.99 -15.20
N VAL A 172 9.13 1.90 -15.60
CA VAL A 172 8.52 0.98 -14.66
C VAL A 172 9.65 0.21 -13.96
N ILE A 173 9.77 0.42 -12.66
CA ILE A 173 10.72 -0.28 -11.79
C ILE A 173 10.00 -1.45 -11.15
N GLN A 174 10.50 -2.65 -11.38
CA GLN A 174 9.93 -3.88 -10.82
C GLN A 174 10.59 -4.22 -9.48
N LEU A 175 9.77 -4.45 -8.47
CA LEU A 175 10.20 -4.99 -7.19
C LEU A 175 10.34 -6.51 -7.31
N LYS A 176 11.58 -6.99 -7.16
CA LYS A 176 11.89 -8.43 -7.11
C LYS A 176 11.46 -9.00 -5.75
N ALA A 177 10.20 -9.43 -5.67
CA ALA A 177 9.66 -10.09 -4.47
C ALA A 177 10.19 -11.51 -4.26
N VAL A 178 10.74 -12.13 -5.32
CA VAL A 178 11.30 -13.46 -5.28
C VAL A 178 12.81 -13.41 -5.50
N LYS A 179 13.56 -14.02 -4.57
CA LYS A 179 14.99 -14.31 -4.74
C LYS A 179 15.16 -15.82 -4.79
N ALA A 180 15.80 -16.31 -5.85
CA ALA A 180 15.95 -17.73 -6.10
C ALA A 180 17.42 -18.09 -6.34
N ARG A 181 17.88 -19.19 -5.72
CA ARG A 181 19.23 -19.75 -5.94
C ARG A 181 19.21 -21.27 -5.81
N LEU A 182 20.17 -21.93 -6.45
CA LEU A 182 20.42 -23.35 -6.24
C LEU A 182 21.43 -23.52 -5.11
N GLU A 183 21.11 -24.35 -4.13
CA GLU A 183 21.99 -24.66 -2.99
C GLU A 183 21.99 -26.17 -2.74
N ASN A 184 23.15 -26.82 -2.91
CA ASN A 184 23.29 -28.27 -2.69
C ASN A 184 22.20 -29.10 -3.39
N ASN A 185 21.94 -28.83 -4.67
CA ASN A 185 20.89 -29.48 -5.48
C ASN A 185 19.44 -29.21 -5.03
N ILE A 186 19.22 -28.22 -4.16
CA ILE A 186 17.89 -27.78 -3.72
C ILE A 186 17.62 -26.38 -4.28
N GLY A 187 16.46 -26.21 -4.93
CA GLY A 187 16.00 -24.89 -5.39
C GLY A 187 15.47 -24.08 -4.21
N TYR A 188 16.26 -23.13 -3.71
CA TYR A 188 15.84 -22.24 -2.63
C TYR A 188 15.16 -21.01 -3.21
N ILE A 189 13.89 -20.80 -2.85
CA ILE A 189 13.03 -19.71 -3.32
C ILE A 189 12.55 -18.92 -2.10
N ARG A 190 13.06 -17.70 -1.94
CA ARG A 190 12.59 -16.78 -0.89
C ARG A 190 11.59 -15.80 -1.46
N VAL A 191 10.43 -15.69 -0.81
CA VAL A 191 9.37 -14.75 -1.16
C VAL A 191 9.23 -13.73 -0.04
N SER A 192 9.52 -12.46 -0.33
CA SER A 192 9.43 -11.39 0.67
C SER A 192 8.03 -10.80 0.83
N SER A 193 7.16 -10.93 -0.18
CA SER A 193 5.78 -10.43 -0.17
C SER A 193 4.96 -11.03 -1.32
N PHE A 194 3.64 -11.14 -1.16
CA PHE A 194 2.72 -11.57 -2.23
C PHE A 194 2.20 -10.36 -3.02
N ASN A 195 2.95 -9.96 -4.05
CA ASN A 195 2.52 -8.93 -5.01
C ASN A 195 2.05 -9.57 -6.32
N GLN A 196 1.49 -8.78 -7.24
CA GLN A 196 0.93 -9.24 -8.53
C GLN A 196 1.91 -9.95 -9.46
N LYS A 197 3.20 -10.03 -9.13
CA LYS A 197 4.25 -10.62 -9.98
C LYS A 197 4.86 -11.88 -9.38
N VAL A 198 4.46 -12.26 -8.16
CA VAL A 198 5.16 -13.27 -7.37
C VAL A 198 5.04 -14.67 -7.99
N ASP A 199 3.86 -15.01 -8.50
CA ASP A 199 3.54 -16.26 -9.17
C ASP A 199 4.46 -16.52 -10.38
N THR A 200 4.57 -15.51 -11.25
CA THR A 200 5.37 -15.53 -12.47
C THR A 200 6.85 -15.67 -12.13
N GLN A 201 7.33 -14.91 -11.13
CA GLN A 201 8.72 -14.99 -10.67
C GLN A 201 9.08 -16.37 -10.10
N ILE A 202 8.17 -17.02 -9.36
CA ILE A 202 8.37 -18.38 -8.84
C ILE A 202 8.41 -19.40 -10.00
N VAL A 203 7.46 -19.33 -10.93
CA VAL A 203 7.42 -20.22 -12.10
C VAL A 203 8.70 -20.10 -12.93
N GLU A 204 9.19 -18.88 -13.15
CA GLU A 204 10.46 -18.66 -13.83
C GLU A 204 11.66 -19.23 -13.08
N ALA A 205 11.70 -19.08 -11.75
CA ALA A 205 12.75 -19.67 -10.92
C ALA A 205 12.75 -21.19 -11.01
N ILE A 206 11.58 -21.84 -10.89
CA ILE A 206 11.43 -23.29 -11.02
C ILE A 206 11.87 -23.76 -12.41
N LYS A 207 11.45 -23.05 -13.48
CA LYS A 207 11.89 -23.36 -14.86
C LYS A 207 13.41 -23.28 -15.00
N LYS A 208 14.07 -22.30 -14.37
CA LYS A 208 15.54 -22.19 -14.38
C LYS A 208 16.20 -23.35 -13.64
N PHE A 209 15.67 -23.74 -12.48
CA PHE A 209 16.20 -24.88 -11.72
C PHE A 209 16.03 -26.20 -12.49
N LYS A 210 14.88 -26.45 -13.11
CA LYS A 210 14.62 -27.66 -13.90
C LYS A 210 15.57 -27.87 -15.09
N LYS A 211 16.31 -26.84 -15.53
CA LYS A 211 17.38 -27.01 -16.53
C LYS A 211 18.59 -27.75 -15.98
N ASN A 212 18.71 -27.88 -14.66
CA ASN A 212 19.70 -28.69 -13.99
C ASN A 212 19.06 -30.03 -13.57
N GLU A 213 19.53 -31.13 -14.15
CA GLU A 213 19.02 -32.48 -13.89
C GLU A 213 19.28 -32.98 -12.46
N THR A 214 20.14 -32.29 -11.69
CA THR A 214 20.48 -32.71 -10.32
C THR A 214 19.52 -32.21 -9.25
N VAL A 215 18.53 -31.37 -9.58
CA VAL A 215 17.63 -30.77 -8.59
C VAL A 215 16.76 -31.83 -7.91
N LEU A 216 16.87 -31.92 -6.58
CA LEU A 216 16.17 -32.91 -5.74
C LEU A 216 14.82 -32.41 -5.22
N GLY A 217 14.63 -31.09 -5.13
CA GLY A 217 13.43 -30.47 -4.57
C GLY A 217 13.55 -28.96 -4.40
N TYR A 218 12.56 -28.35 -3.74
CA TYR A 218 12.47 -26.90 -3.54
C TYR A 218 12.22 -26.56 -2.08
N ILE A 219 12.80 -25.44 -1.62
CA ILE A 219 12.46 -24.80 -0.34
C ILE A 219 11.78 -23.48 -0.65
N LEU A 220 10.54 -23.31 -0.16
CA LEU A 220 9.84 -22.03 -0.18
C LEU A 220 10.03 -21.32 1.17
N ASP A 221 10.85 -20.29 1.20
CA ASP A 221 11.12 -19.50 2.40
C ASP A 221 10.19 -18.27 2.46
N LEU A 222 9.26 -18.31 3.43
CA LEU A 222 8.30 -17.24 3.74
C LEU A 222 8.67 -16.47 5.02
N ARG A 223 9.87 -16.64 5.58
CA ARG A 223 10.28 -15.91 6.79
C ARG A 223 10.31 -14.41 6.51
N ASN A 224 9.75 -13.64 7.45
CA ASN A 224 9.59 -12.19 7.37
C ASN A 224 8.75 -11.72 6.15
N ASN A 225 7.84 -12.58 5.66
CA ASN A 225 6.84 -12.21 4.67
C ASN A 225 5.55 -11.78 5.39
N PRO A 226 5.15 -10.50 5.33
CA PRO A 226 3.96 -10.01 6.04
C PRO A 226 2.63 -10.39 5.34
N GLY A 227 2.69 -11.11 4.21
CA GLY A 227 1.54 -11.43 3.37
C GLY A 227 1.51 -10.61 2.10
N GLY A 228 0.32 -10.11 1.75
CA GLY A 228 0.06 -9.37 0.52
C GLY A 228 -1.29 -9.76 -0.08
N LEU A 229 -1.33 -9.83 -1.40
CA LEU A 229 -2.53 -10.15 -2.16
C LEU A 229 -2.95 -11.62 -1.98
N LEU A 230 -4.19 -11.84 -1.53
CA LEU A 230 -4.74 -13.17 -1.25
C LEU A 230 -4.79 -14.05 -2.51
N ASP A 231 -5.23 -13.51 -3.63
CA ASP A 231 -5.26 -14.18 -4.94
C ASP A 231 -3.87 -14.65 -5.38
N GLN A 232 -2.83 -13.89 -5.04
CA GLN A 232 -1.44 -14.25 -5.32
C GLN A 232 -0.96 -15.38 -4.40
N ALA A 233 -1.31 -15.35 -3.12
CA ALA A 233 -1.03 -16.47 -2.21
C ALA A 233 -1.73 -17.76 -2.68
N VAL A 234 -3.00 -17.67 -3.10
CA VAL A 234 -3.75 -18.79 -3.69
C VAL A 234 -3.04 -19.31 -4.93
N SER A 235 -2.69 -18.43 -5.88
CA SER A 235 -2.03 -18.81 -7.13
C SER A 235 -0.69 -19.49 -6.89
N VAL A 236 0.09 -19.02 -5.90
CA VAL A 236 1.36 -19.65 -5.52
C VAL A 236 1.14 -21.02 -4.90
N THR A 237 0.15 -21.18 -4.02
CA THR A 237 -0.18 -22.47 -3.41
C THR A 237 -0.65 -23.49 -4.45
N ASP A 238 -1.45 -23.05 -5.42
CA ASP A 238 -1.99 -23.87 -6.50
C ASP A 238 -0.89 -24.53 -7.36
N ILE A 239 0.28 -23.88 -7.52
CA ILE A 239 1.45 -24.47 -8.20
C ILE A 239 1.89 -25.81 -7.59
N PHE A 240 1.60 -26.04 -6.30
CA PHE A 240 2.09 -27.19 -5.53
C PHE A 240 1.00 -28.19 -5.14
N LEU A 241 -0.27 -27.93 -5.44
CA LEU A 241 -1.39 -28.79 -5.06
C LEU A 241 -2.06 -29.40 -6.29
N GLU A 242 -2.53 -30.65 -6.18
CA GLU A 242 -3.27 -31.31 -7.26
C GLU A 242 -4.79 -31.15 -7.14
N LYS A 243 -5.29 -30.94 -5.90
CA LYS A 243 -6.72 -30.76 -5.57
C LYS A 243 -6.88 -30.32 -4.11
N GLY A 244 -8.02 -29.71 -3.81
CA GLY A 244 -8.46 -29.42 -2.44
C GLY A 244 -8.77 -27.95 -2.22
N GLU A 245 -9.49 -27.63 -1.13
CA GLU A 245 -9.75 -26.23 -0.77
C GLU A 245 -8.46 -25.58 -0.26
N ILE A 246 -8.07 -24.47 -0.89
CA ILE A 246 -6.91 -23.67 -0.49
C ILE A 246 -7.30 -22.73 0.66
N VAL A 247 -8.36 -21.95 0.47
CA VAL A 247 -8.86 -21.00 1.49
C VAL A 247 -10.32 -20.62 1.24
N SER A 248 -11.05 -20.32 2.32
CA SER A 248 -12.38 -19.71 2.24
C SER A 248 -12.53 -18.52 3.19
N THR A 249 -13.30 -17.52 2.75
CA THR A 249 -13.62 -16.31 3.51
C THR A 249 -15.11 -16.26 3.83
N ARG A 250 -15.45 -15.66 4.98
CA ARG A 250 -16.84 -15.45 5.41
C ARG A 250 -17.06 -13.96 5.66
N GLY A 251 -17.98 -13.37 4.89
CA GLY A 251 -18.44 -12.00 5.11
C GLY A 251 -19.72 -11.95 5.97
N ARG A 252 -20.15 -10.74 6.31
CA ARG A 252 -21.36 -10.49 7.11
C ARG A 252 -22.61 -10.94 6.34
N ASN A 253 -22.62 -10.72 5.02
CA ASN A 253 -23.65 -11.23 4.13
C ASN A 253 -23.16 -12.48 3.37
N LYS A 254 -24.07 -13.42 3.06
CA LYS A 254 -23.72 -14.65 2.30
C LYS A 254 -23.06 -14.39 0.94
N LYS A 255 -23.25 -13.20 0.35
CA LYS A 255 -22.63 -12.80 -0.93
C LYS A 255 -21.20 -12.29 -0.81
N GLU A 256 -20.70 -12.08 0.41
CA GLU A 256 -19.38 -11.49 0.68
C GLU A 256 -18.33 -12.56 1.05
N GLY A 257 -18.70 -13.85 1.03
CA GLY A 257 -17.76 -14.96 1.18
C GLY A 257 -17.16 -15.39 -0.15
N SER A 258 -15.96 -15.99 -0.11
CA SER A 258 -15.28 -16.55 -1.28
C SER A 258 -14.66 -17.90 -0.91
N ARG A 259 -14.49 -18.78 -1.90
CA ARG A 259 -13.83 -20.08 -1.73
C ARG A 259 -12.89 -20.31 -2.92
N TYR A 260 -11.68 -20.73 -2.61
CA TYR A 260 -10.61 -21.00 -3.57
C TYR A 260 -10.17 -22.46 -3.43
N ASN A 261 -10.04 -23.18 -4.54
CA ASN A 261 -9.59 -24.56 -4.59
C ASN A 261 -8.43 -24.68 -5.59
N ALA A 262 -7.60 -25.70 -5.41
CA ALA A 262 -6.66 -26.21 -6.39
C ALA A 262 -7.38 -27.05 -7.45
#